data_AF-A0A411MK71-F1
#
_entry.id   AF-A0A411MK71-F1
#
_cell.length_a   1.000
_cell.length_b   1.000
_cell.length_c   1.000
_cell.angle_alpha   90.00
_cell.angle_beta   90.00
_cell.angle_gamma   90.00
#
_symmetry.space_group_name_H-M   'P 1'
#
loop_
_entity.id
_entity.type
_entity.pdbx_description
1 polymer ?
#
loop_
_entity_poly.entity_id
_entity_poly.type
_entity_poly.pdbx_seq_one_letter_code
_entity_poly.pdbx_strand_id
1 'polypeptide(L)'
;MNRNELREIITDSLVGMISGLTGMIPPKGATIPDVIQAPIDRAAGRIFAAFDQPAVQHQGEPVHMVRTHGSCSWEEASGESLVVFAADPGEYEVRKLYAHADPGEVERLRAALVETENRLEAQRQHNTQRHVELGMESMQVIGENTALRAKLAERDALLRKVRGYVVSQECITAEIDVALSASAEPSAPVERDERALRRSPCVGAGAQILAFMDSRGEQP
;
A
#
# COMPACT_ATOMS: atom_id res chain seq x y z
N MET A 1 26.27 25.32 11.56
CA MET A 1 27.63 24.89 11.20
C MET A 1 28.58 25.39 12.27
N ASN A 2 29.23 24.49 12.98
CA ASN A 2 30.16 24.83 14.06
C ASN A 2 31.52 25.28 13.49
N ARG A 3 32.32 26.02 14.26
CA ARG A 3 33.62 26.56 13.87
C ARG A 3 34.59 25.49 13.35
N ASN A 4 34.52 24.30 13.95
CA ASN A 4 35.34 23.16 13.59
C ASN A 4 34.95 22.53 12.25
N GLU A 5 33.65 22.45 11.96
CA GLU A 5 33.13 21.89 10.70
C GLU A 5 33.58 22.72 9.49
N LEU A 6 33.49 24.06 9.59
CA LEU A 6 33.96 24.93 8.50
C LEU A 6 35.48 24.82 8.31
N ARG A 7 36.24 24.71 9.40
CA ARG A 7 37.69 24.56 9.34
C ARG A 7 38.06 23.27 8.61
N GLU A 8 37.36 22.18 8.90
CA GLU A 8 37.53 20.90 8.21
C GLU A 8 37.22 21.04 6.72
N ILE A 9 36.08 21.65 6.35
CA ILE A 9 35.70 21.89 4.94
C ILE A 9 36.74 22.74 4.20
N ILE A 10 37.23 23.82 4.80
CA ILE A 10 38.26 24.69 4.18
C ILE A 10 39.57 23.92 4.01
N THR A 11 39.94 23.13 5.02
CA THR A 11 41.18 22.33 5.00
C THR A 11 41.10 21.26 3.92
N ASP A 12 39.99 20.54 3.82
CA ASP A 12 39.75 19.52 2.81
C ASP A 12 39.73 20.12 1.40
N SER A 13 39.11 21.28 1.23
CA SER A 13 39.09 22.01 -0.06
C SER A 13 40.49 22.43 -0.49
N LEU A 14 41.31 22.95 0.45
CA LEU A 14 42.70 23.34 0.19
C LEU A 14 43.58 22.13 -0.12
N VAL A 15 43.44 21.05 0.65
CA VAL A 15 44.14 19.79 0.41
C VAL A 15 43.78 19.23 -0.97
N GLY A 16 42.51 19.27 -1.36
CA GLY A 16 42.04 18.87 -2.69
C GLY A 16 42.67 19.71 -3.80
N MET A 17 42.69 21.04 -3.66
CA MET A 17 43.32 21.94 -4.63
C MET A 17 44.83 21.71 -4.78
N ILE A 18 45.55 21.56 -3.66
CA ILE A 18 47.00 21.31 -3.68
C ILE A 18 47.28 19.93 -4.28
N SER A 19 46.48 18.91 -3.94
CA SER A 19 46.63 17.57 -4.51
C SER A 19 46.39 17.57 -6.01
N GLY A 20 45.39 18.31 -6.49
CA GLY A 20 45.12 18.48 -7.92
C GLY A 20 46.24 19.21 -8.66
N LEU A 21 46.86 20.21 -8.03
CA LEU A 21 47.94 20.99 -8.65
C LEU A 21 49.29 20.27 -8.66
N THR A 22 49.58 19.51 -7.61
CA THR A 22 50.92 18.89 -7.39
C THR A 22 50.97 17.41 -7.72
N GLY A 23 49.82 16.74 -7.83
CA GLY A 23 49.73 15.28 -7.93
C GLY A 23 50.11 14.55 -6.63
N MET A 24 50.40 15.28 -5.54
CA MET A 24 50.76 14.71 -4.25
C MET A 24 49.55 14.71 -3.32
N ILE A 25 49.16 13.53 -2.83
CA ILE A 25 48.13 13.40 -1.79
C ILE A 25 48.84 13.46 -0.43
N PRO A 26 48.60 14.49 0.40
CA PRO A 26 49.18 14.53 1.73
C PRO A 26 48.69 13.33 2.56
N PRO A 27 49.57 12.69 3.35
CA PRO A 27 49.20 11.54 4.16
C PRO A 27 48.11 11.91 5.17
N LYS A 28 47.02 11.13 5.18
CA LYS A 28 45.90 11.34 6.10
C LYS A 28 46.37 11.27 7.55
N GLY A 29 46.01 12.27 8.36
CA GLY A 29 46.32 12.32 9.78
C GLY A 29 47.69 12.94 10.14
N ALA A 30 48.49 13.37 9.16
CA ALA A 30 49.66 14.18 9.45
C ALA A 30 49.25 15.59 9.87
N THR A 31 49.86 16.10 10.93
CA THR A 31 49.66 17.48 11.37
C THR A 31 50.21 18.44 10.32
N ILE A 32 49.36 19.34 9.82
CA ILE A 32 49.74 20.38 8.87
C ILE A 32 50.76 21.30 9.55
N PRO A 33 51.90 21.63 8.91
CA PRO A 33 52.86 22.56 9.47
C PRO A 33 52.24 23.93 9.81
N ASP A 34 52.65 24.53 10.92
CA ASP A 34 52.11 25.81 11.42
C ASP A 34 52.15 26.94 10.38
N VAL A 35 53.16 26.93 9.50
CA VAL A 35 53.33 27.90 8.42
C VAL A 35 52.13 27.89 7.45
N ILE A 36 51.50 26.73 7.24
CA ILE A 36 50.31 26.55 6.39
C ILE A 36 49.03 26.70 7.23
N GLN A 37 49.03 26.24 8.48
CA GLN A 37 47.85 26.28 9.34
C GLN A 37 47.45 27.73 9.73
N ALA A 38 48.42 28.59 10.02
CA ALA A 38 48.14 29.96 10.49
C ALA A 38 47.39 30.83 9.47
N PRO A 39 47.70 30.82 8.15
CA PRO A 39 46.88 31.46 7.13
C PRO A 39 45.44 30.92 7.06
N ILE A 40 45.25 29.61 7.18
CA ILE A 40 43.92 28.96 7.16
C ILE A 40 43.09 29.46 8.34
N ASP A 41 43.68 29.48 9.54
CA ASP A 41 42.99 29.92 10.74
C ASP A 41 42.61 31.41 10.67
N ARG A 42 43.47 32.24 10.05
CA ARG A 42 43.15 33.66 9.78
C ARG A 42 42.04 33.82 8.75
N ALA A 43 42.04 33.02 7.67
CA ALA A 43 40.99 33.06 6.65
C ALA A 43 39.64 32.61 7.23
N ALA A 44 39.62 31.47 7.93
CA ALA A 44 38.46 31.00 8.67
C ALA A 44 37.97 32.06 9.66
N GLY A 45 38.87 32.68 10.42
CA GLY A 45 38.55 33.77 11.34
C GLY A 45 37.89 34.98 10.65
N ARG A 46 38.36 35.39 9.47
CA ARG A 46 37.73 36.47 8.69
C ARG A 46 36.35 36.09 8.17
N ILE A 47 36.19 34.83 7.73
CA ILE A 47 34.90 34.31 7.29
C ILE A 47 33.91 34.30 8.46
N PHE A 48 34.32 33.83 9.64
CA PHE A 48 33.50 33.90 10.85
C PHE A 48 33.17 35.33 11.23
N ALA A 49 34.14 36.23 11.23
CA ALA A 49 33.87 37.64 11.51
C ALA A 49 32.88 38.27 10.51
N ALA A 50 32.89 37.84 9.25
CA ALA A 50 31.92 38.28 8.25
C ALA A 50 30.52 37.68 8.49
N PHE A 51 30.42 36.44 9.01
CA PHE A 51 29.14 35.84 9.40
C PHE A 51 28.60 36.39 10.73
N ASP A 52 29.48 36.78 11.65
CA ASP A 52 29.14 37.33 12.96
C ASP A 52 28.79 38.82 12.88
N GLN A 53 29.13 39.51 11.78
CA GLN A 53 28.56 40.81 11.51
C GLN A 53 27.06 40.62 11.29
N PRO A 54 26.19 41.16 12.17
CA PRO A 54 24.78 41.15 11.90
C PRO A 54 24.61 41.90 10.58
N ALA A 55 24.10 41.21 9.56
CA ALA A 55 23.76 41.86 8.31
C ALA A 55 22.91 43.08 8.69
N VAL A 56 23.37 44.28 8.33
CA VAL A 56 22.59 45.51 8.50
C VAL A 56 21.42 45.38 7.53
N GLN A 57 20.40 44.64 7.97
CA GLN A 57 19.21 44.36 7.20
C GLN A 57 18.13 45.29 7.70
N HIS A 58 17.75 46.21 6.84
CA HIS A 58 16.59 47.06 7.03
C HIS A 58 15.36 46.15 7.03
N GLN A 59 14.86 45.80 8.21
CA GLN A 59 13.61 45.05 8.31
C GLN A 59 12.50 45.84 7.61
N GLY A 60 11.79 45.18 6.70
CA GLY A 60 10.66 45.76 5.96
C GLY A 60 11.02 46.39 4.62
N GLU A 61 12.30 46.50 4.25
CA GLU A 61 12.68 46.92 2.89
C GLU A 61 12.83 45.70 1.97
N PRO A 62 12.26 45.74 0.75
CA PRO A 62 12.47 44.68 -0.22
C PRO A 62 13.94 44.64 -0.64
N VAL A 63 14.55 43.45 -0.57
CA VAL A 63 15.92 43.24 -1.06
C VAL A 63 15.94 43.20 -2.58
N HIS A 64 14.86 42.70 -3.17
CA HIS A 64 14.80 42.52 -4.60
C HIS A 64 13.36 42.63 -5.13
N MET A 65 13.24 42.92 -6.42
CA MET A 65 11.96 42.93 -7.12
C MET A 65 12.01 41.84 -8.19
N VAL A 66 10.98 41.01 -8.25
CA VAL A 66 10.87 39.95 -9.25
C VAL A 66 9.60 40.12 -10.06
N ARG A 67 9.64 39.66 -11.31
CA ARG A 67 8.48 39.63 -12.19
C ARG A 67 8.15 38.20 -12.62
N THR A 68 6.89 37.97 -12.97
CA THR A 68 6.46 36.81 -13.75
C THR A 68 5.49 37.23 -14.85
N HIS A 69 5.50 36.47 -15.95
CA HIS A 69 4.57 36.58 -17.09
C HIS A 69 3.43 35.55 -16.99
N GLY A 70 3.01 35.19 -15.77
CA GLY A 70 2.04 34.11 -15.53
C GLY A 70 2.59 32.69 -15.74
N SER A 71 3.90 32.55 -15.95
CA SER A 71 4.61 31.27 -15.92
C SER A 71 5.20 31.00 -14.52
N CYS A 72 5.59 29.75 -14.24
CA CYS A 72 6.21 29.38 -12.97
C CYS A 72 7.62 29.98 -12.74
N SER A 73 8.10 30.80 -13.69
CA SER A 73 9.44 31.40 -13.66
C SER A 73 9.39 32.83 -13.13
N TRP A 74 10.26 33.12 -12.16
CA TRP A 74 10.48 34.46 -11.64
C TRP A 74 11.78 35.00 -12.18
N GLU A 75 11.73 36.19 -12.79
CA GLU A 75 12.91 36.89 -13.28
C GLU A 75 13.21 38.11 -12.41
N GLU A 76 14.49 38.35 -12.16
CA GLU A 76 14.98 39.54 -11.48
C GLU A 76 14.65 40.80 -12.29
N ALA A 77 14.05 41.79 -11.63
CA ALA A 77 13.67 43.06 -12.22
C ALA A 77 14.41 44.20 -11.53
N SER A 78 15.29 44.87 -12.26
CA SER A 78 16.07 46.00 -11.74
C SER A 78 16.15 47.16 -12.73
N GLY A 79 16.43 48.36 -12.21
CA GLY A 79 16.66 49.57 -13.00
C GLY A 79 15.49 49.95 -13.91
N GLU A 80 15.82 50.30 -15.17
CA GLU A 80 14.86 50.77 -16.19
C GLU A 80 13.80 49.72 -16.55
N SER A 81 14.14 48.43 -16.41
CA SER A 81 13.24 47.32 -16.71
C SER A 81 12.02 47.31 -15.79
N LEU A 82 12.18 47.71 -14.52
CA LEU A 82 11.10 47.78 -13.54
C LEU A 82 10.03 48.82 -13.93
N VAL A 83 10.44 49.93 -14.54
CA VAL A 83 9.54 51.00 -14.99
C VAL A 83 8.67 50.51 -16.15
N VAL A 84 9.27 49.75 -17.08
CA VAL A 84 8.56 49.17 -18.23
C VAL A 84 7.50 48.18 -17.77
N PHE A 85 7.81 47.31 -16.81
CA PHE A 85 6.85 46.31 -16.32
C PHE A 85 5.76 46.90 -15.44
N ALA A 86 6.06 47.93 -14.67
CA ALA A 86 5.06 48.63 -13.87
C ALA A 86 4.03 49.37 -14.75
N ALA A 87 4.37 49.69 -16.01
CA ALA A 87 3.47 50.35 -16.95
C ALA A 87 2.43 49.40 -17.58
N ASP A 88 2.66 48.09 -17.55
CA ASP A 88 1.73 47.08 -18.08
C ASP A 88 1.44 45.95 -17.07
N PRO A 89 0.59 46.21 -16.06
CA PRO A 89 0.24 45.23 -15.04
C PRO A 89 -0.65 44.09 -15.57
N GLY A 90 -1.16 44.18 -16.81
CA GLY A 90 -1.94 43.11 -17.43
C GLY A 90 -1.08 41.95 -17.90
N GLU A 91 0.19 42.22 -18.23
CA GLU A 91 1.13 41.26 -18.77
C GLU A 91 2.12 40.74 -17.71
N TYR A 92 2.46 41.56 -16.70
CA TYR A 92 3.47 41.23 -15.70
C TYR A 92 2.96 41.37 -14.26
N GLU A 93 3.20 40.34 -13.45
CA GLU A 93 3.06 40.44 -12.00
C GLU A 93 4.43 40.74 -11.37
N VAL A 94 4.56 41.93 -10.77
CA VAL A 94 5.78 42.35 -10.06
C VAL A 94 5.59 42.16 -8.55
N ARG A 95 6.50 41.43 -7.90
CA ARG A 95 6.49 41.18 -6.45
C ARG A 95 7.77 41.65 -5.78
N LYS A 96 7.60 42.11 -4.54
CA LYS A 96 8.69 42.41 -3.60
C LYS A 96 9.21 41.11 -2.99
N LEU A 97 10.50 40.86 -3.10
CA LEU A 97 11.20 39.85 -2.32
C LEU A 97 11.84 40.51 -1.11
N TYR A 98 11.46 40.01 0.06
CA TYR A 98 12.07 40.40 1.32
C TYR A 98 13.16 39.40 1.66
N ALA A 99 14.21 39.87 2.35
CA ALA A 99 15.31 38.99 2.78
C ALA A 99 14.82 37.88 3.71
N HIS A 100 13.79 38.19 4.50
CA HIS A 100 13.21 37.34 5.52
C HIS A 100 11.70 37.30 5.35
N ALA A 101 11.13 36.14 5.67
CA ALA A 101 9.69 36.04 5.87
C ALA A 101 9.27 36.90 7.07
N ASP A 102 8.04 37.40 7.03
CA ASP A 102 7.43 38.10 8.15
C ASP A 102 7.47 37.20 9.41
N PRO A 103 8.00 37.67 10.55
CA PRO A 103 8.10 36.85 11.76
C PRO A 103 6.75 36.27 12.20
N GLY A 104 5.67 37.06 12.05
CA GLY A 104 4.31 36.61 12.36
C GLY A 104 3.86 35.46 11.45
N GLU A 105 4.10 35.55 10.14
CA GLU A 105 3.82 34.45 9.22
C GLU A 105 4.66 33.20 9.53
N VAL A 106 5.94 33.35 9.88
CA VAL A 106 6.77 32.20 10.27
C VAL A 106 6.21 31.50 11.50
N GLU A 107 5.76 32.26 12.51
CA GLU A 107 5.13 31.69 13.70
C GLU A 107 3.81 30.99 13.38
N ARG A 108 2.96 31.58 12.52
CA ARG A 108 1.73 30.94 12.03
C ARG A 108 2.02 29.63 11.31
N LEU A 109 2.98 29.62 10.38
CA LEU A 109 3.35 28.43 9.63
C LEU A 109 3.95 27.35 10.53
N ARG A 110 4.75 27.73 11.53
CA ARG A 110 5.27 26.79 12.54
C ARG A 110 4.13 26.17 13.36
N ALA A 111 3.16 26.97 13.78
CA ALA A 111 1.99 26.45 14.50
C ALA A 111 1.16 25.49 13.63
N ALA A 112 0.93 25.86 12.37
CA ALA A 112 0.24 25.00 11.41
C ALA A 112 1.01 23.70 11.15
N LEU A 113 2.35 23.76 11.06
CA LEU A 113 3.18 22.57 10.90
C LEU A 113 3.04 21.62 12.08
N VAL A 114 3.15 22.14 13.31
CA VAL A 114 2.95 21.34 14.54
C VAL A 114 1.56 20.71 14.58
N GLU A 115 0.51 21.45 14.21
CA GLU A 115 -0.85 20.91 14.13
C GLU A 115 -0.94 19.76 13.11
N THR A 116 -0.34 19.92 11.93
CA THR A 116 -0.36 18.87 10.90
C THR A 116 0.45 17.64 11.30
N GLU A 117 1.57 17.81 12.01
CA GLU A 117 2.38 16.72 12.55
C GLU A 117 1.59 15.94 13.60
N ASN A 118 0.95 16.64 14.55
CA ASN A 118 0.10 16.02 15.57
C ASN A 118 -1.05 15.23 14.94
N ARG A 119 -1.70 15.78 13.90
CA ARG A 119 -2.77 15.09 13.15
C ARG A 119 -2.25 13.83 12.46
N LEU A 120 -1.08 13.89 11.85
CA LEU A 120 -0.47 12.75 11.19
C LEU A 120 -0.10 11.65 12.19
N GLU A 121 0.42 12.02 13.36
CA GLU A 121 0.73 11.08 14.44
C GLU A 121 -0.53 10.39 14.97
N ALA A 122 -1.59 11.15 15.25
CA ALA A 122 -2.88 10.58 15.66
C ALA A 122 -3.44 9.61 14.61
N GLN A 123 -3.32 9.94 13.33
CA GLN A 123 -3.74 9.05 12.24
C GLN A 123 -2.89 7.76 12.18
N ARG A 124 -1.58 7.86 12.41
CA ARG A 124 -0.70 6.67 12.49
C ARG A 124 -1.10 5.77 13.65
N GLN A 125 -1.34 6.32 14.83
CA GLN A 125 -1.78 5.56 16.01
C GLN A 125 -3.12 4.86 15.75
N HIS A 126 -4.09 5.58 15.18
CA HIS A 126 -5.38 5.00 14.80
C HIS A 126 -5.22 3.84 13.80
N ASN A 127 -4.36 3.99 12.78
CA ASN A 127 -4.11 2.93 11.80
C ASN A 127 -3.44 1.71 12.44
N THR A 128 -2.48 1.93 13.34
CA THR A 128 -1.85 0.85 14.10
C THR A 128 -2.88 0.08 14.92
N GLN A 129 -3.77 0.78 15.64
CA GLN A 129 -4.83 0.17 16.42
C GLN A 129 -5.78 -0.66 15.52
N ARG A 130 -6.24 -0.06 14.40
CA ARG A 130 -7.12 -0.74 13.45
C ARG A 130 -6.48 -2.00 12.86
N HIS A 131 -5.17 -1.99 12.60
CA HIS A 131 -4.46 -3.18 12.13
C HIS A 131 -4.45 -4.31 13.17
N VAL A 132 -4.30 -3.98 14.46
CA VAL A 132 -4.38 -4.97 15.55
C VAL A 132 -5.79 -5.55 15.64
N GLU A 133 -6.82 -4.70 15.60
CA GLU A 133 -8.23 -5.11 15.63
C GLU A 133 -8.57 -6.07 14.47
N LEU A 134 -8.21 -5.71 13.24
CA LEU A 134 -8.40 -6.57 12.07
C LEU A 134 -7.62 -7.90 12.18
N GLY A 135 -6.45 -7.88 12.81
CA GLY A 135 -5.69 -9.09 13.09
C GLY A 135 -6.41 -10.04 14.05
N MET A 136 -7.04 -9.50 15.11
CA MET A 136 -7.83 -10.28 16.05
C MET A 136 -9.10 -10.86 15.41
N GLU A 137 -9.83 -10.04 14.64
CA GLU A 137 -11.01 -10.48 13.88
C GLU A 137 -10.65 -11.59 12.89
N SER A 138 -9.55 -11.44 12.15
CA SER A 138 -9.07 -12.45 11.21
C SER A 138 -8.75 -13.77 11.93
N MET A 139 -8.09 -13.71 13.08
CA MET A 139 -7.78 -14.90 13.89
C MET A 139 -9.04 -15.60 14.39
N GLN A 140 -10.05 -14.84 14.82
CA GLN A 140 -11.34 -15.40 15.22
C GLN A 140 -12.02 -16.13 14.07
N VAL A 141 -12.11 -15.49 12.90
CA VAL A 141 -12.74 -16.10 11.70
C VAL A 141 -12.01 -17.38 11.28
N ILE A 142 -10.68 -17.40 11.33
CA ILE A 142 -9.89 -18.61 11.06
C ILE A 142 -10.23 -19.73 12.04
N GLY A 143 -10.36 -19.40 13.33
CA GLY A 143 -10.75 -20.34 14.37
C GLY A 143 -12.14 -20.94 14.12
N GLU A 144 -13.13 -20.10 13.83
CA GLU A 144 -14.50 -20.52 13.51
C GLU A 144 -14.54 -21.38 12.24
N ASN A 145 -13.84 -20.98 11.18
CA ASN A 145 -13.78 -21.75 9.93
C ASN A 145 -13.16 -23.13 10.14
N THR A 146 -12.09 -23.19 10.94
CA THR A 146 -11.44 -24.46 11.30
C THR A 146 -12.39 -25.37 12.07
N ALA A 147 -13.14 -24.83 13.03
CA ALA A 147 -14.15 -25.58 13.78
C ALA A 147 -15.30 -26.09 12.89
N LEU A 148 -15.78 -25.27 11.96
CA LEU A 148 -16.82 -25.67 11.01
C LEU A 148 -16.34 -26.76 10.05
N ARG A 149 -15.10 -26.66 9.54
CA ARG A 149 -14.49 -27.70 8.71
C ARG A 149 -14.36 -29.02 9.45
N ALA A 150 -14.00 -28.98 10.74
CA ALA A 150 -13.95 -30.19 11.57
C ALA A 150 -15.33 -30.85 11.70
N LYS A 151 -16.38 -30.07 11.96
CA LYS A 151 -17.77 -30.58 12.02
C LYS A 151 -18.25 -31.17 10.69
N LEU A 152 -17.90 -30.55 9.56
CA LEU A 152 -18.21 -31.08 8.23
C LEU A 152 -17.50 -32.42 7.99
N ALA A 153 -16.21 -32.51 8.34
CA ALA A 153 -15.45 -33.75 8.21
C ALA A 153 -16.03 -34.89 9.07
N GLU A 154 -16.47 -34.59 10.29
CA GLU A 154 -17.15 -35.54 11.16
C GLU A 154 -18.48 -36.03 10.56
N ARG A 155 -19.32 -35.11 10.07
CA ARG A 155 -20.57 -35.44 9.39
C ARG A 155 -20.32 -36.31 8.16
N ASP A 156 -19.35 -35.96 7.33
CA ASP A 156 -19.02 -36.71 6.11
C ASP A 156 -18.48 -38.10 6.45
N ALA A 157 -17.76 -38.26 7.57
CA ALA A 157 -17.37 -39.58 8.08
C ALA A 157 -18.58 -40.42 8.52
N LEU A 158 -19.57 -39.82 9.18
CA LEU A 158 -20.82 -40.50 9.55
C LEU A 158 -21.63 -40.91 8.31
N LEU A 159 -21.78 -40.02 7.34
CA LEU A 159 -22.48 -40.32 6.09
C LEU A 159 -21.79 -41.47 5.32
N ARG A 160 -20.46 -41.52 5.32
CA ARG A 160 -19.71 -42.64 4.72
C ARG A 160 -20.01 -43.97 5.41
N LYS A 161 -20.15 -43.98 6.75
CA LYS A 161 -20.55 -45.18 7.50
C LYS A 161 -21.97 -45.61 7.14
N VAL A 162 -22.94 -44.69 7.16
CA VAL A 162 -24.34 -44.96 6.79
C VAL A 162 -24.44 -45.53 5.39
N ARG A 163 -23.72 -44.94 4.42
CA ARG A 163 -23.67 -45.45 3.04
C ARG A 163 -23.12 -46.87 2.99
N GLY A 164 -22.10 -47.18 3.77
CA GLY A 164 -21.58 -48.55 3.90
C GLY A 164 -22.63 -49.54 4.40
N TYR A 165 -23.43 -49.17 5.40
CA TYR A 165 -24.53 -50.00 5.90
C TYR A 165 -25.61 -50.24 4.84
N VAL A 166 -26.05 -49.18 4.15
CA VAL A 166 -27.07 -49.30 3.09
C VAL A 166 -26.62 -50.24 1.98
N VAL A 167 -25.39 -50.05 1.47
CA VAL A 167 -24.82 -50.94 0.44
C VAL A 167 -24.71 -52.38 0.94
N SER A 168 -24.29 -52.60 2.19
CA SER A 168 -24.23 -53.96 2.76
C SER A 168 -25.60 -54.62 2.88
N GLN A 169 -26.63 -53.84 3.21
CA GLN A 169 -28.00 -54.33 3.33
C GLN A 169 -28.56 -54.72 1.96
N GLU A 170 -28.30 -53.92 0.93
CA GLU A 170 -28.66 -54.22 -0.46
C GLU A 170 -28.01 -55.53 -0.95
N CYS A 171 -26.73 -55.76 -0.63
CA CYS A 171 -26.05 -57.03 -0.94
C CYS A 171 -26.71 -58.23 -0.24
N ILE A 172 -26.99 -58.11 1.06
CA ILE A 172 -27.65 -59.18 1.83
C ILE A 172 -29.04 -59.48 1.26
N THR A 173 -29.82 -58.46 0.90
CA THR A 173 -31.14 -58.66 0.29
C THR A 173 -31.04 -59.38 -1.06
N ALA A 174 -30.05 -59.03 -1.88
CA ALA A 174 -29.82 -59.72 -3.16
C ALA A 174 -29.41 -61.18 -2.97
N GLU A 175 -28.57 -61.50 -1.98
CA GLU A 175 -28.20 -62.89 -1.65
C GLU A 175 -29.41 -63.71 -1.18
N ILE A 176 -30.29 -63.12 -0.36
CA ILE A 176 -31.54 -63.75 0.07
C ILE A 176 -32.45 -64.02 -1.13
N ASP A 177 -32.63 -63.03 -2.02
CA ASP A 177 -33.47 -63.19 -3.21
C ASP A 177 -32.97 -64.31 -4.14
N VAL A 178 -31.64 -64.43 -4.29
CA VAL A 178 -31.01 -65.54 -5.04
C VAL A 178 -31.26 -66.88 -4.36
N ALA A 179 -31.09 -66.97 -3.04
CA ALA A 179 -31.33 -68.20 -2.29
C ALA A 179 -32.80 -68.64 -2.33
N LEU A 180 -33.74 -67.69 -2.21
CA LEU A 180 -35.18 -67.94 -2.32
C LEU A 180 -35.57 -68.36 -3.74
N SER A 181 -34.97 -67.74 -4.77
CA SER A 181 -35.19 -68.12 -6.17
C SER A 181 -34.65 -69.51 -6.49
N ALA A 182 -33.51 -69.90 -5.90
CA ALA A 182 -32.93 -71.23 -6.08
C ALA A 182 -33.73 -72.34 -5.37
N SER A 183 -34.41 -72.01 -4.28
CA SER A 183 -35.23 -72.95 -3.51
C SER A 183 -36.69 -73.04 -3.98
N ALA A 184 -37.09 -72.20 -4.94
CA ALA A 184 -38.39 -72.33 -5.57
C ALA A 184 -38.42 -73.63 -6.39
N GLU A 185 -39.09 -74.65 -5.87
CA GLU A 185 -39.37 -75.86 -6.63
C GLU A 185 -40.07 -75.46 -7.95
N PRO A 186 -39.69 -76.07 -9.09
CA PRO A 186 -40.33 -75.76 -10.36
C PRO A 186 -41.83 -76.00 -10.20
N SER A 187 -42.60 -74.91 -10.27
CA SER A 187 -44.05 -74.97 -10.11
C SER A 187 -44.59 -76.04 -11.06
N ALA A 188 -45.32 -77.01 -10.50
CA ALA A 188 -45.91 -78.09 -11.28
C ALA A 188 -46.63 -77.50 -12.50
N PRO A 189 -46.50 -78.10 -13.68
CA PRO A 189 -47.01 -77.53 -14.93
C PRO A 189 -48.49 -77.20 -14.75
N VAL A 190 -48.80 -75.90 -14.67
CA VAL A 190 -50.17 -75.42 -14.63
C VAL A 190 -50.78 -75.71 -16.00
N GLU A 191 -51.80 -76.57 -16.05
CA GLU A 191 -52.60 -76.76 -17.25
C GLU A 191 -53.09 -75.39 -17.72
N ARG A 192 -52.58 -74.94 -18.88
CA ARG A 192 -52.98 -73.67 -19.47
C ARG A 192 -54.46 -73.75 -19.85
N ASP A 193 -55.30 -73.05 -19.10
CA ASP A 193 -56.68 -72.79 -19.52
C ASP A 193 -56.67 -71.84 -20.73
N GLU A 194 -56.88 -72.41 -21.92
CA GLU A 194 -56.87 -71.70 -23.20
C GLU A 194 -57.96 -70.61 -23.34
N ARG A 195 -58.88 -70.47 -22.37
CA ARG A 195 -59.99 -69.49 -22.45
C ARG A 195 -59.60 -68.04 -22.16
N ALA A 196 -58.46 -67.78 -21.53
CA ALA A 196 -58.08 -66.41 -21.11
C ALA A 196 -57.45 -65.54 -22.22
N LEU A 197 -57.09 -66.13 -23.37
CA LEU A 197 -56.33 -65.47 -24.45
C LEU A 197 -57.14 -64.49 -25.34
N ARG A 198 -58.38 -64.17 -24.99
CA ARG A 198 -59.27 -63.34 -25.83
C ARG A 198 -59.54 -61.91 -25.34
N ARG A 199 -58.81 -61.38 -24.36
CA ARG A 199 -58.97 -59.96 -23.98
C ARG A 199 -57.83 -59.10 -24.50
N SER A 200 -58.19 -58.30 -25.51
CA SER A 200 -57.38 -57.35 -26.25
C SER A 200 -56.53 -56.41 -25.40
N PRO A 201 -55.39 -55.93 -25.95
CA PRO A 201 -54.57 -54.90 -25.33
C PRO A 201 -55.24 -53.52 -25.45
N CYS A 202 -55.56 -52.92 -24.30
CA CYS A 202 -55.88 -51.51 -24.23
C CYS A 202 -54.58 -50.71 -24.36
N VAL A 203 -54.41 -50.07 -25.53
CA VAL A 203 -53.43 -49.02 -25.78
C VAL A 203 -53.75 -47.84 -24.86
N GLY A 204 -52.93 -47.61 -23.85
CA GLY A 204 -53.05 -46.50 -22.90
C GLY A 204 -51.82 -45.62 -22.94
N ALA A 205 -51.96 -44.48 -23.61
CA ALA A 205 -50.96 -43.43 -23.74
C ALA A 205 -50.55 -42.84 -22.37
N GLY A 206 -49.28 -42.46 -22.23
CA GLY A 206 -48.79 -41.83 -21.01
C GLY A 206 -47.33 -41.39 -21.04
N ALA A 207 -46.83 -40.87 -22.16
CA ALA A 207 -45.56 -40.15 -22.17
C ALA A 207 -45.78 -38.74 -21.59
N GLN A 208 -45.45 -38.55 -20.32
CA GLN A 208 -45.25 -37.20 -19.76
C GLN A 208 -43.75 -37.02 -19.51
N ILE A 209 -43.12 -36.33 -20.45
CA ILE A 209 -41.79 -35.74 -20.34
C ILE A 209 -41.89 -34.63 -19.30
N LEU A 210 -41.35 -34.86 -18.10
CA LEU A 210 -41.15 -33.84 -17.07
C LEU A 210 -39.84 -33.11 -17.37
N ALA A 211 -39.96 -31.99 -18.10
CA ALA A 211 -38.92 -30.98 -18.21
C ALA A 211 -38.82 -30.25 -16.87
N PHE A 212 -37.81 -30.61 -16.06
CA PHE A 212 -37.50 -29.92 -14.81
C PHE A 212 -36.58 -28.73 -15.11
N MET A 213 -37.02 -27.55 -14.69
CA MET A 213 -36.43 -26.24 -14.97
C MET A 213 -35.04 -26.08 -14.34
N ASP A 214 -34.01 -25.82 -15.15
CA ASP A 214 -32.71 -25.29 -14.71
C ASP A 214 -32.82 -23.75 -14.63
N SER A 215 -33.32 -23.25 -13.50
CA SER A 215 -33.29 -21.82 -13.17
C SER A 215 -32.07 -21.53 -12.31
N ARG A 216 -30.90 -21.38 -12.95
CA ARG A 216 -29.75 -20.76 -12.29
C ARG A 216 -29.97 -19.26 -12.27
N GLY A 217 -30.27 -18.76 -11.07
CA GLY A 217 -30.22 -17.34 -10.78
C GLY A 217 -28.79 -16.84 -10.91
N GLU A 218 -28.57 -15.98 -11.89
CA GLU A 218 -27.55 -14.96 -11.82
C GLU A 218 -27.97 -13.95 -10.74
N GLN A 219 -27.05 -13.67 -9.82
CA GLN A 219 -27.15 -12.57 -8.87
C GLN A 219 -25.98 -11.60 -9.11
N PRO A 220 -26.17 -10.31 -8.74
CA PRO A 220 -25.53 -9.15 -9.34
C PRO A 220 -24.06 -8.93 -8.99
#